data_AF-A0A1C6F2G3-F1
#
_entry.id   AF-A0A1C6F2G3-F1
#
_cell.length_a   1.000
_cell.length_b   1.000
_cell.length_c   1.000
_cell.angle_alpha   90.00
_cell.angle_beta   90.00
_cell.angle_gamma   90.00
#
_symmetry.space_group_name_H-M   'P 1'
#
loop_
_entity.id
_entity.type
_entity.pdbx_description
1 polymer ?
#
loop_
_entity_poly.entity_id
_entity_poly.type
_entity_poly.pdbx_seq_one_letter_code
_entity_poly.pdbx_strand_id
1 'polypeptide(L)'
;MDFYFGIDLLQQLRQYYEGRLSLALAKGFDQQDAKYHWLFKELECRVSTLRKLMSMISVLPEFMCRQTEEQIFAMVIGHTTTWFSNENLGGEQPRDAKGNCLYYQDTNPYWVDMREAMDRFTLSYDYTHLSTFYADLVEYIVMTVRLYFFIREKQFRPIDRGKYDELVGVKAALPTPA
;
A
#
# COMPACT_ATOMS: atom_id res chain seq x y z
N MET A 1 13.15 -5.41 -17.93
CA MET A 1 13.48 -5.99 -16.61
C MET A 1 12.33 -5.57 -15.71
N ASP A 2 11.44 -6.48 -15.33
CA ASP A 2 10.36 -6.15 -14.40
C ASP A 2 10.98 -5.76 -13.07
N PHE A 3 10.84 -4.49 -12.70
CA PHE A 3 11.29 -4.00 -11.41
C PHE A 3 10.36 -4.56 -10.34
N TYR A 4 10.78 -5.62 -9.69
CA TYR A 4 10.06 -6.17 -8.56
C TYR A 4 10.16 -5.20 -7.38
N PHE A 5 9.05 -4.62 -6.94
CA PHE A 5 9.07 -3.79 -5.74
C PHE A 5 8.96 -4.68 -4.51
N GLY A 6 10.10 -4.87 -3.84
CA GLY A 6 10.19 -5.68 -2.63
C GLY A 6 10.06 -4.87 -1.33
N ILE A 7 10.49 -5.51 -0.24
CA ILE A 7 10.48 -4.97 1.12
C ILE A 7 11.24 -3.64 1.23
N ASP A 8 12.26 -3.44 0.40
CA ASP A 8 13.08 -2.23 0.39
C ASP A 8 12.24 -0.97 0.17
N LEU A 9 11.21 -1.02 -0.69
CA LEU A 9 10.32 0.12 -0.88
C LEU A 9 9.54 0.43 0.41
N LEU A 10 9.03 -0.59 1.10
CA LEU A 10 8.32 -0.39 2.38
C LEU A 10 9.25 0.20 3.44
N GLN A 11 10.51 -0.23 3.48
CA GLN A 11 11.53 0.30 4.38
C GLN A 11 11.83 1.77 4.09
N GLN A 12 12.01 2.13 2.82
CA GLN A 12 12.24 3.51 2.39
C GLN A 12 11.06 4.41 2.77
N LEU A 13 9.83 3.98 2.45
CA LEU A 13 8.62 4.72 2.83
C LEU A 13 8.51 4.86 4.35
N ARG A 14 8.82 3.81 5.12
CA ARG A 14 8.78 3.86 6.59
C ARG A 14 9.74 4.91 7.10
N GLN A 15 11.00 4.87 6.69
CA GLN A 15 12.02 5.84 7.12
C GLN A 15 11.62 7.28 6.75
N TYR A 16 11.10 7.47 5.54
CA TYR A 16 10.63 8.77 5.07
C TYR A 16 9.48 9.32 5.93
N TYR A 17 8.43 8.54 6.17
CA TYR A 17 7.30 9.00 6.99
C TYR A 17 7.62 9.08 8.48
N GLU A 18 8.51 8.22 9.00
CA GLU A 18 8.97 8.28 10.40
C GLU A 18 9.71 9.59 10.68
N GLY A 19 10.64 10.00 9.82
CA GLY A 19 11.35 11.28 9.98
C GLY A 19 10.39 12.47 10.00
N ARG A 20 9.34 12.43 9.18
CA ARG A 20 8.30 13.46 9.14
C ARG A 20 7.39 13.43 10.36
N LEU A 21 7.04 12.24 10.85
CA LEU A 21 6.25 12.07 12.08
C LEU A 21 7.01 12.60 13.29
N SER A 22 8.31 12.30 13.41
CA SER A 22 9.18 12.87 14.45
C SER A 22 9.21 14.40 14.41
N LEU A 23 9.28 15.00 13.22
CA LEU A 23 9.23 16.45 13.07
C LEU A 23 7.85 17.03 13.45
N ALA A 24 6.76 16.34 13.12
CA ALA A 24 5.40 16.76 13.50
C ALA A 24 5.23 16.74 15.03
N LEU A 25 5.73 15.70 15.69
CA LEU A 25 5.76 15.59 17.16
C LEU A 25 6.59 16.71 17.79
N ALA A 26 7.80 16.98 17.28
CA ALA A 26 8.64 18.06 17.78
C ALA A 26 8.00 19.45 17.63
N LYS A 27 7.04 19.60 16.69
CA LYS A 27 6.27 20.82 16.48
C LYS A 27 4.94 20.86 17.26
N GLY A 28 4.64 19.84 18.07
CA GLY A 28 3.42 19.75 18.87
C GLY A 28 2.16 19.52 18.04
N PHE A 29 2.26 18.90 16.86
CA PHE A 29 1.09 18.64 16.01
C PHE A 29 0.21 17.50 16.55
N ASP A 30 0.65 16.76 17.55
CA ASP A 30 -0.12 15.71 18.25
C ASP A 30 -1.24 16.27 19.13
N GLN A 31 -1.19 17.55 19.51
CA GLN A 31 -2.25 18.20 20.27
C GLN A 31 -3.53 18.37 19.42
N GLN A 32 -4.70 18.10 20.00
CA GLN A 32 -5.98 18.07 19.25
C GLN A 32 -6.36 19.41 18.62
N ASP A 33 -5.96 20.51 19.25
CA ASP A 33 -6.21 21.89 18.83
C ASP A 33 -5.13 22.42 17.86
N ALA A 34 -4.08 21.65 17.61
CA ALA A 34 -3.03 22.06 16.68
C ALA A 34 -3.58 22.20 15.25
N LYS A 35 -3.29 23.33 14.61
CA LYS A 35 -3.69 23.62 13.21
C LYS A 35 -3.33 22.49 12.23
N TYR A 36 -2.24 21.77 12.49
CA TYR A 36 -1.73 20.69 11.65
C TYR A 36 -1.94 19.29 12.27
N HIS A 37 -2.87 19.14 13.21
CA HIS A 37 -3.20 17.86 13.82
C HIS A 37 -3.60 16.80 12.78
N TRP A 38 -4.31 17.20 11.73
CA TRP A 38 -4.65 16.33 10.60
C TRP A 38 -3.42 15.72 9.90
N LEU A 39 -2.31 16.47 9.79
CA LEU A 39 -1.07 15.99 9.17
C LEU A 39 -0.39 14.97 10.08
N PHE A 40 -0.39 15.22 11.39
CA PHE A 40 0.10 14.27 12.37
C PHE A 40 -0.67 12.95 12.30
N LYS A 41 -2.01 12.99 12.30
CA LYS A 41 -2.86 11.79 12.20
C LYS A 41 -2.61 11.00 10.91
N GLU A 42 -2.42 11.69 9.79
CA GLU A 42 -2.09 11.02 8.53
C GLU A 42 -0.69 10.36 8.59
N LEU A 43 0.33 11.05 9.09
CA LEU A 43 1.67 10.50 9.24
C LEU A 43 1.69 9.30 10.21
N GLU A 44 0.97 9.40 11.33
CA GLU A 44 0.79 8.31 12.29
C GLU A 44 0.13 7.10 11.63
N CYS A 45 -0.92 7.30 10.84
CA CYS A 45 -1.59 6.25 10.08
C CYS A 45 -0.60 5.54 9.14
N ARG A 46 0.11 6.30 8.29
CA ARG A 46 1.05 5.71 7.32
C ARG A 46 2.19 4.95 8.00
N VAL A 47 2.80 5.52 9.04
CA VAL A 47 3.87 4.86 9.81
C VAL A 47 3.35 3.60 10.51
N SER A 48 2.17 3.65 11.12
CA SER A 48 1.57 2.50 11.80
C SER A 48 1.26 1.36 10.83
N THR A 49 0.68 1.68 9.66
CA THR A 49 0.43 0.70 8.59
C THR A 49 1.73 0.03 8.13
N LEU A 50 2.77 0.82 7.82
CA LEU A 50 4.06 0.28 7.39
C LEU A 50 4.72 -0.60 8.45
N ARG A 51 4.70 -0.18 9.73
CA ARG A 51 5.26 -0.98 10.83
C ARG A 51 4.53 -2.31 10.99
N LYS A 52 3.20 -2.31 10.98
CA LYS A 52 2.39 -3.53 11.09
C LYS A 52 2.68 -4.50 9.95
N LEU A 53 2.78 -3.99 8.72
CA LEU A 53 3.09 -4.81 7.55
C LEU A 53 4.49 -5.39 7.58
N MET A 54 5.48 -4.59 7.96
CA MET A 54 6.84 -5.09 8.11
C MET A 54 6.92 -6.20 9.17
N SER A 55 6.21 -6.05 10.29
CA SER A 55 6.09 -7.11 11.29
C SER A 55 5.42 -8.37 10.70
N MET A 56 4.32 -8.22 9.97
CA MET A 56 3.63 -9.34 9.32
C MET A 56 4.54 -10.05 8.30
N ILE A 57 5.23 -9.31 7.43
CA ILE A 57 6.16 -9.85 6.43
C ILE A 57 7.32 -10.59 7.10
N SER A 58 7.81 -10.12 8.26
CA SER A 58 8.93 -10.74 8.98
C SER A 58 8.62 -12.15 9.49
N VAL A 59 7.35 -12.43 9.80
CA VAL A 59 6.88 -13.73 10.32
C VAL A 59 6.19 -14.58 9.23
N LEU A 60 5.94 -14.00 8.06
CA LEU A 60 5.27 -14.66 6.95
C LEU A 60 5.94 -15.98 6.51
N PRO A 61 7.29 -16.09 6.42
CA PRO A 61 7.93 -17.36 6.10
C PRO A 61 7.58 -18.49 7.09
N GLU A 62 7.47 -18.18 8.38
CA GLU A 62 7.10 -19.19 9.39
C GLU A 62 5.66 -19.67 9.22
N PHE A 63 4.74 -18.76 8.88
CA PHE A 63 3.37 -19.12 8.57
C PHE A 63 3.29 -19.96 7.29
N MET A 64 4.01 -19.57 6.23
CA MET A 64 4.03 -20.30 4.95
C MET A 64 4.55 -21.73 5.10
N CYS A 65 5.44 -22.00 6.06
CA CYS A 65 5.89 -23.36 6.35
C CYS A 65 4.87 -24.21 7.14
N ARG A 66 3.82 -23.61 7.70
CA ARG A 66 2.92 -24.26 8.67
C ARG A 66 1.44 -24.21 8.29
N GLN A 67 1.08 -23.39 7.32
CA GLN A 67 -0.30 -23.11 6.91
C GLN A 67 -0.49 -23.40 5.42
N THR A 68 -1.75 -23.61 5.02
CA THR A 68 -2.08 -23.75 3.59
C THR A 68 -2.04 -22.40 2.89
N GLU A 69 -1.92 -22.41 1.57
CA GLU A 69 -1.98 -21.23 0.73
C GLU A 69 -3.25 -20.40 0.98
N GLU A 70 -4.41 -21.03 1.15
CA GLU A 70 -5.67 -20.31 1.40
C GLU A 70 -5.65 -19.60 2.75
N GLN A 71 -5.04 -20.21 3.77
CA GLN A 71 -4.89 -19.60 5.09
C GLN A 71 -3.95 -18.39 5.03
N ILE A 72 -2.85 -18.50 4.28
CA ILE A 72 -1.94 -17.39 4.02
C ILE A 72 -2.63 -16.25 3.28
N PHE A 73 -3.39 -16.55 2.22
CA PHE A 73 -4.18 -15.55 1.51
C PHE A 73 -5.23 -14.91 2.38
N ALA A 74 -6.02 -15.69 3.11
CA ALA A 74 -7.05 -15.17 4.00
C ALA A 74 -6.44 -14.22 5.04
N MET A 75 -5.25 -14.53 5.56
CA MET A 75 -4.52 -13.65 6.46
C MET A 75 -4.09 -12.34 5.77
N VAL A 76 -3.41 -12.43 4.63
CA VAL A 76 -2.85 -11.24 3.95
C VAL A 76 -3.95 -10.38 3.32
N ILE A 77 -4.82 -10.97 2.50
CA ILE A 77 -5.94 -10.28 1.84
C ILE A 77 -6.95 -9.79 2.88
N GLY A 78 -7.27 -10.60 3.88
CA GLY A 78 -8.15 -10.20 4.97
C GLY A 78 -7.61 -8.98 5.73
N HIS A 79 -6.29 -8.91 5.93
CA HIS A 79 -5.66 -7.74 6.55
C HIS A 79 -5.74 -6.49 5.65
N THR A 80 -5.39 -6.62 4.37
CA THR A 80 -5.26 -5.46 3.46
C THR A 80 -6.61 -4.92 2.96
N THR A 81 -7.61 -5.78 2.75
CA THR A 81 -8.94 -5.37 2.28
C THR A 81 -9.64 -4.41 3.22
N THR A 82 -9.44 -4.56 4.54
CA THR A 82 -10.02 -3.67 5.55
C THR A 82 -9.60 -2.21 5.38
N TRP A 83 -8.44 -1.95 4.78
CA TRP A 83 -7.93 -0.59 4.57
C TRP A 83 -8.77 0.20 3.56
N PHE A 84 -9.47 -0.48 2.66
CA PHE A 84 -10.26 0.15 1.61
C PHE A 84 -11.72 0.44 2.02
N SER A 85 -12.03 0.38 3.32
CA SER A 85 -13.31 0.84 3.85
C SER A 85 -13.42 2.36 3.80
N ASN A 86 -14.64 2.90 3.73
CA ASN A 86 -14.87 4.35 3.76
C ASN A 86 -14.25 5.01 5.00
N GLU A 87 -14.34 4.35 6.17
CA GLU A 87 -13.73 4.83 7.41
C GLU A 87 -12.21 4.98 7.27
N ASN A 88 -11.55 3.95 6.73
CA ASN A 88 -10.10 3.92 6.55
C ASN A 88 -9.61 4.71 5.34
N LEU A 89 -10.50 5.20 4.46
CA LEU A 89 -10.17 6.06 3.33
C LEU A 89 -10.61 7.52 3.52
N GLY A 90 -11.19 7.86 4.67
CA GLY A 90 -11.57 9.24 4.99
C GLY A 90 -12.92 9.69 4.45
N GLY A 91 -13.75 8.74 4.02
CA GLY A 91 -15.08 8.99 3.49
C GLY A 91 -15.39 8.17 2.25
N GLU A 92 -16.54 8.50 1.65
CA GLU A 92 -16.98 7.90 0.39
C GLU A 92 -16.06 8.33 -0.75
N GLN A 93 -15.62 7.36 -1.55
CA GLN A 93 -14.74 7.63 -2.70
C GLN A 93 -15.52 8.32 -3.83
N PRO A 94 -14.89 9.24 -4.58
CA PRO A 94 -15.51 9.89 -5.71
C PRO A 94 -15.86 8.88 -6.82
N ARG A 95 -17.01 9.10 -7.46
CA ARG A 95 -17.56 8.24 -8.51
C ARG A 95 -17.71 8.99 -9.82
N ASP A 96 -17.59 8.28 -10.94
CA ASP A 96 -17.92 8.79 -12.26
C ASP A 96 -19.45 8.85 -12.49
N ALA A 97 -19.86 9.35 -13.66
CA ALA A 97 -21.27 9.44 -14.05
C ALA A 97 -21.99 8.08 -14.15
N LYS A 98 -21.24 6.97 -14.20
CA LYS A 98 -21.77 5.60 -14.24
C LYS A 98 -21.76 4.95 -12.84
N GLY A 99 -21.33 5.69 -11.81
CA GLY A 99 -21.27 5.21 -10.43
C GLY A 99 -20.01 4.43 -10.08
N ASN A 100 -19.03 4.31 -10.98
CA ASN A 100 -17.78 3.59 -10.70
C ASN A 100 -16.84 4.47 -9.88
N CYS A 101 -16.17 3.88 -8.88
CA CYS A 101 -15.14 4.57 -8.10
C CYS A 101 -14.01 5.03 -9.04
N LEU A 102 -13.60 6.29 -8.95
CA LEU A 102 -12.53 6.85 -9.80
C LEU A 102 -11.15 6.23 -9.51
N TYR A 103 -10.95 5.69 -8.31
CA TYR A 103 -9.67 5.07 -7.93
C TYR A 103 -9.50 3.64 -8.42
N TYR A 104 -10.59 2.95 -8.77
CA TYR A 104 -10.57 1.54 -9.19
C TYR A 104 -10.88 1.43 -10.69
N GLN A 105 -10.13 2.18 -11.50
CA GLN A 105 -10.25 2.21 -12.96
C GLN A 105 -8.89 1.97 -13.60
N ASP A 106 -8.87 1.45 -14.82
CA ASP A 106 -7.63 1.15 -15.57
C ASP A 106 -6.78 2.40 -15.87
N THR A 107 -7.35 3.59 -15.70
CA THR A 107 -6.62 4.87 -15.80
C THR A 107 -5.74 5.16 -14.59
N ASN A 108 -5.93 4.47 -13.46
CA ASN A 108 -5.12 4.61 -12.27
C ASN A 108 -4.00 3.54 -12.26
N PRO A 109 -2.72 3.90 -12.48
CA PRO A 109 -1.63 2.93 -12.55
C PRO A 109 -1.45 2.14 -11.24
N TYR A 110 -1.74 2.75 -10.09
CA TYR A 110 -1.66 2.05 -8.80
C TYR A 110 -2.71 0.95 -8.63
N TRP A 111 -3.88 1.14 -9.25
CA TRP A 111 -4.92 0.11 -9.27
C TRP A 111 -4.53 -1.03 -10.20
N VAL A 112 -4.04 -0.69 -11.40
CA VAL A 112 -3.56 -1.67 -12.38
C VAL A 112 -2.44 -2.52 -11.78
N ASP A 113 -1.42 -1.89 -11.19
CA ASP A 113 -0.30 -2.56 -10.53
C ASP A 113 -0.78 -3.55 -9.44
N MET A 114 -1.72 -3.13 -8.58
CA MET A 114 -2.26 -3.97 -7.51
C MET A 114 -3.07 -5.15 -8.06
N ARG A 115 -3.92 -4.89 -9.06
CA ARG A 115 -4.71 -5.93 -9.71
C ARG A 115 -3.80 -6.95 -10.41
N GLU A 116 -2.80 -6.51 -11.16
CA GLU A 116 -1.84 -7.41 -11.82
C GLU A 116 -1.05 -8.26 -10.81
N ALA A 117 -0.70 -7.70 -9.66
CA ALA A 117 -0.07 -8.48 -8.59
C ALA A 117 -1.02 -9.52 -7.97
N MET A 118 -2.30 -9.18 -7.82
CA MET A 118 -3.32 -10.12 -7.34
C MET A 118 -3.61 -11.23 -8.36
N ASP A 119 -3.74 -10.88 -9.64
CA ASP A 119 -4.14 -11.78 -10.72
C ASP A 119 -3.10 -12.89 -11.01
N ARG A 120 -1.86 -12.77 -10.49
CA ARG A 120 -0.86 -13.84 -10.54
C ARG A 120 -1.29 -15.08 -9.77
N PHE A 121 -2.04 -14.92 -8.69
CA PHE A 121 -2.46 -16.01 -7.81
C PHE A 121 -3.67 -16.72 -8.39
N THR A 122 -3.41 -17.55 -9.40
CA THR A 122 -4.41 -18.38 -10.07
C THR A 122 -4.47 -19.79 -9.48
N LEU A 123 -5.45 -20.58 -9.90
CA LEU A 123 -5.54 -22.01 -9.55
C LEU A 123 -4.35 -22.82 -10.08
N SER A 124 -3.64 -22.34 -11.10
CA SER A 124 -2.45 -22.98 -11.67
C SER A 124 -1.13 -22.42 -11.12
N TYR A 125 -1.20 -21.49 -10.17
CA TYR A 125 0.00 -20.96 -9.52
C TYR A 125 0.66 -22.06 -8.66
N ASP A 126 1.98 -22.17 -8.72
CA ASP A 126 2.72 -23.17 -7.96
C ASP A 126 3.03 -22.67 -6.53
N TYR A 127 2.11 -22.96 -5.62
CA TYR A 127 2.24 -22.61 -4.20
C TYR A 127 3.33 -23.39 -3.45
N THR A 128 3.88 -24.45 -4.04
CA THR A 128 4.92 -25.27 -3.41
C THR A 128 6.30 -24.63 -3.50
N HIS A 129 6.52 -23.76 -4.48
CA HIS A 129 7.72 -22.94 -4.60
C HIS A 129 7.66 -21.73 -3.66
N LEU A 130 7.88 -21.99 -2.37
CA LEU A 130 7.73 -21.01 -1.28
C LEU A 130 8.51 -19.71 -1.48
N SER A 131 9.70 -19.74 -2.10
CA SER A 131 10.47 -18.52 -2.38
C SER A 131 9.77 -17.59 -3.38
N THR A 132 9.20 -18.16 -4.44
CA THR A 132 8.47 -17.42 -5.47
C THR A 132 7.15 -16.94 -4.90
N PHE A 133 6.44 -17.81 -4.16
CA PHE A 133 5.21 -17.45 -3.48
C PHE A 133 5.41 -16.30 -2.49
N TYR A 134 6.47 -16.33 -1.70
CA TYR A 134 6.82 -15.25 -0.78
C TYR A 134 7.08 -13.94 -1.52
N ALA A 135 7.87 -13.98 -2.60
CA ALA A 135 8.19 -12.80 -3.39
C ALA A 135 6.91 -12.17 -3.97
N ASP A 136 6.07 -12.96 -4.64
CA ASP A 136 4.84 -12.46 -5.28
C ASP A 136 3.88 -11.89 -4.23
N LEU A 137 3.80 -12.53 -3.05
CA LEU A 137 2.93 -12.09 -1.97
C LEU A 137 3.42 -10.78 -1.35
N VAL A 138 4.73 -10.62 -1.19
CA VAL A 138 5.35 -9.35 -0.77
C VAL A 138 5.06 -8.27 -1.80
N GLU A 139 5.21 -8.55 -3.09
CA GLU A 139 4.92 -7.56 -4.12
C GLU A 139 3.45 -7.14 -4.11
N TYR A 140 2.52 -8.08 -3.99
CA TYR A 140 1.09 -7.77 -3.80
C TYR A 140 0.86 -6.82 -2.61
N ILE A 141 1.49 -7.09 -1.46
CA ILE A 141 1.41 -6.21 -0.28
C ILE A 141 1.94 -4.82 -0.62
N VAL A 142 3.08 -4.72 -1.31
CA VAL A 142 3.68 -3.45 -1.72
C VAL A 142 2.74 -2.68 -2.67
N MET A 143 2.18 -3.33 -3.68
CA MET A 143 1.22 -2.69 -4.60
C MET A 143 -0.03 -2.21 -3.87
N THR A 144 -0.48 -2.99 -2.89
CA THR A 144 -1.63 -2.63 -2.05
C THR A 144 -1.34 -1.39 -1.20
N VAL A 145 -0.15 -1.28 -0.62
CA VAL A 145 0.28 -0.06 0.09
C VAL A 145 0.34 1.14 -0.84
N ARG A 146 0.90 0.96 -2.05
CA ARG A 146 1.01 2.02 -3.06
C ARG A 146 -0.38 2.54 -3.47
N LEU A 147 -1.35 1.66 -3.67
CA LEU A 147 -2.73 2.09 -3.94
C LEU A 147 -3.38 2.75 -2.72
N TYR A 148 -3.23 2.17 -1.53
CA TYR A 148 -3.83 2.69 -0.31
C TYR A 148 -3.37 4.12 0.00
N PHE A 149 -2.05 4.36 0.01
CA PHE A 149 -1.51 5.69 0.26
C PHE A 149 -1.81 6.67 -0.88
N PHE A 150 -1.89 6.22 -2.13
CA PHE A 150 -2.34 7.05 -3.23
C PHE A 150 -3.76 7.58 -3.00
N ILE A 151 -4.69 6.70 -2.65
CA ILE A 151 -6.08 7.10 -2.40
C ILE A 151 -6.14 8.09 -1.23
N ARG A 152 -5.40 7.82 -0.15
CA ARG A 152 -5.35 8.74 1.01
C ARG A 152 -4.76 10.09 0.65
N GLU A 153 -3.69 10.12 -0.15
CA GLU A 153 -3.07 11.35 -0.67
C GLU A 153 -4.08 12.20 -1.46
N LYS A 154 -4.99 11.56 -2.21
CA LYS A 154 -6.02 12.24 -3.00
C LYS A 154 -7.25 12.64 -2.18
N GLN A 155 -7.66 11.85 -1.18
CA GLN A 155 -8.88 12.11 -0.40
C GLN A 155 -8.68 13.04 0.78
N PHE A 156 -7.64 12.81 1.59
CA PHE A 156 -7.44 13.61 2.79
C PHE A 156 -6.82 14.95 2.41
N ARG A 157 -5.52 14.95 2.12
CA ARG A 157 -4.74 16.07 1.62
C ARG A 157 -3.43 15.54 1.01
N PRO A 158 -2.85 16.27 0.05
CA PRO A 158 -1.58 15.89 -0.53
C PRO A 158 -0.41 16.17 0.43
N ILE A 159 -0.13 15.24 1.35
CA ILE A 159 0.96 15.42 2.33
C ILE A 159 2.31 15.32 1.66
N ASP A 160 2.43 14.60 0.56
CA ASP A 160 3.66 14.42 -0.21
C ASP A 160 3.85 15.50 -1.26
N ARG A 161 2.88 16.43 -1.38
CA ARG A 161 2.99 17.66 -2.18
C ARG A 161 3.42 17.41 -3.62
N GLY A 162 2.86 16.37 -4.24
CA GLY A 162 3.15 15.99 -5.62
C GLY A 162 4.38 15.09 -5.79
N LYS A 163 5.09 14.72 -4.72
CA LYS A 163 6.24 13.81 -4.77
C LYS A 163 5.87 12.33 -4.59
N TYR A 164 4.58 12.03 -4.46
CA TYR A 164 4.14 10.66 -4.18
C TYR A 164 4.67 9.67 -5.22
N ASP A 165 4.50 9.98 -6.50
CA ASP A 165 4.94 9.13 -7.62
C ASP A 165 6.46 8.88 -7.62
N GLU A 166 7.25 9.86 -7.18
CA GLU A 166 8.71 9.74 -7.01
C GLU A 166 9.06 8.84 -5.82
N LEU A 167 8.33 8.97 -4.71
CA LEU A 167 8.56 8.22 -3.47
C LEU A 167 8.25 6.74 -3.61
N VAL A 168 7.16 6.41 -4.30
CA VAL A 168 6.72 5.01 -4.43
C VAL A 168 7.23 4.32 -5.68
N GLY A 169 7.83 5.09 -6.61
CA GLY A 169 8.06 4.67 -7.97
C GLY A 169 6.73 4.45 -8.72
N VAL A 170 6.63 4.93 -9.94
CA VAL A 170 5.65 4.41 -10.88
C VAL A 170 6.36 3.28 -11.61
N LYS A 171 5.78 2.07 -11.62
CA LYS A 171 6.10 1.08 -12.66
C LYS A 171 5.61 1.72 -13.96
N ALA A 172 6.42 2.63 -14.52
CA ALA A 172 6.06 3.31 -15.73
C ALA A 172 5.87 2.21 -16.77
N ALA A 173 4.63 2.09 -17.28
CA ALA A 173 4.36 1.37 -18.49
C ALA A 173 5.47 1.68 -19.48
N LEU A 174 6.11 0.65 -20.03
CA LEU A 174 7.12 0.82 -21.07
C LEU A 174 6.62 1.88 -22.05
N PRO A 175 7.43 2.91 -22.39
CA PRO A 175 7.02 3.84 -23.43
C PRO A 175 6.65 3.03 -24.66
N THR A 176 5.43 3.22 -25.16
CA THR A 176 4.98 2.61 -26.41
C THR A 176 6.03 2.95 -27.48
N PRO A 177 6.55 1.97 -28.25
CA PRO A 177 7.51 2.27 -29.29
C PRO A 177 6.94 3.34 -30.23
N ALA A 178 7.75 4.37 -30.48
CA ALA A 178 7.45 5.43 -31.45
C ALA A 178 7.32 4.88 -32.87
#